data_AF-A0A0C3JM87-F1
#
_entry.id   AF-A0A0C3JM87-F1
#
_cell.length_a   1.000
_cell.length_b   1.000
_cell.length_c   1.000
_cell.angle_alpha   90.00
_cell.angle_beta   90.00
_cell.angle_gamma   90.00
#
_symmetry.space_group_name_H-M   'P 1'
#
loop_
_entity.id
_entity.type
_entity.pdbx_description
1 polymer ?
#
loop_
_entity_poly.entity_id
_entity_poly.type
_entity_poly.pdbx_seq_one_letter_code
_entity_poly.pdbx_strand_id
1 'polypeptide(L)'
;MSSLDDGKHDGPETSVSYPWVGALGPPQTSANNHNPIYNDCPPQLCLYDLGDGNECLDLITCGTAPGHFSAVRGVKGMARNVEITCGWQDCGSLVKRHNFMRHVREIHLGHGRRANQN
;
A
#
# COMPACT_ATOMS: atom_id res chain seq x y z
N MET A 1 47.14 -30.51 -9.69
CA MET A 1 47.10 -29.10 -10.12
C MET A 1 45.71 -28.89 -10.70
N SER A 2 44.73 -28.25 -10.06
CA SER A 2 44.64 -27.34 -8.90
C SER A 2 43.21 -27.52 -8.34
N SER A 3 43.01 -27.86 -7.06
CA SER A 3 42.73 -26.97 -5.91
C SER A 3 41.77 -25.81 -6.19
N LEU A 4 40.66 -25.78 -5.44
CA LEU A 4 39.91 -24.65 -4.83
C LEU A 4 38.50 -25.16 -4.46
N ASP A 5 37.86 -24.88 -3.33
CA ASP A 5 38.18 -24.69 -1.92
C ASP A 5 36.84 -24.73 -1.17
N ASP A 6 36.91 -24.94 0.15
CA ASP A 6 35.79 -25.10 1.08
C ASP A 6 34.94 -23.82 1.27
N GLY A 7 33.63 -23.94 1.02
CA GLY A 7 32.63 -22.90 1.30
C GLY A 7 31.65 -23.29 2.41
N LYS A 8 32.14 -23.39 3.66
CA LYS A 8 31.34 -23.55 4.89
C LYS A 8 30.68 -22.20 5.25
N HIS A 9 29.37 -22.10 5.16
CA HIS A 9 28.59 -21.02 5.78
C HIS A 9 27.45 -21.60 6.61
N ASP A 10 27.79 -22.09 7.80
CA ASP A 10 26.83 -22.28 8.90
C ASP A 10 26.56 -20.92 9.53
N GLY A 11 25.51 -20.24 9.05
CA GLY A 11 24.96 -19.04 9.68
C GLY A 11 24.03 -19.44 10.83
N PRO A 12 24.04 -18.72 11.97
CA PRO A 12 23.35 -19.15 13.18
C PRO A 12 21.82 -19.06 13.05
N GLU A 13 21.17 -20.21 13.16
CA GLU A 13 19.75 -20.32 13.51
C GLU A 13 19.55 -19.74 14.91
N THR A 14 19.30 -18.43 14.99
CA THR A 14 18.79 -17.82 16.22
C THR A 14 17.29 -18.04 16.28
N SER A 15 16.95 -19.27 16.66
CA SER A 15 15.67 -19.66 17.22
C SER A 15 15.48 -18.90 18.54
N VAL A 16 14.96 -17.67 18.44
CA VAL A 16 14.53 -16.95 19.63
C VAL A 16 13.10 -17.34 19.95
N SER A 17 12.98 -18.40 20.75
CA SER A 17 11.78 -18.68 21.54
C SER A 17 11.56 -17.53 22.53
N TYR A 18 10.46 -16.80 22.39
CA TYR A 18 9.97 -15.94 23.46
C TYR A 18 8.70 -16.54 24.09
N PRO A 19 8.61 -16.55 25.43
CA PRO A 19 7.50 -17.16 26.16
C PRO A 19 6.22 -16.35 26.00
N TRP A 20 5.13 -17.07 25.78
CA TRP A 20 3.76 -16.55 25.71
C TRP A 20 3.30 -16.19 27.12
N VAL A 21 3.25 -14.89 27.44
CA VAL A 21 2.51 -14.36 28.59
C VAL A 21 1.63 -13.22 28.08
N GLY A 22 0.35 -13.32 28.43
CA GLY A 22 -0.74 -12.53 27.89
C GLY A 22 -0.51 -11.02 27.90
N ALA A 23 -0.63 -10.43 26.72
CA ALA A 23 -0.98 -9.03 26.55
C ALA A 23 -1.94 -8.95 25.36
N LEU A 24 -3.15 -8.47 25.60
CA LEU A 24 -4.00 -7.93 24.55
C LEU A 24 -3.24 -6.76 23.94
N GLY A 25 -2.51 -7.02 22.84
CA GLY A 25 -1.78 -6.00 22.13
C GLY A 25 -2.73 -4.98 21.50
N PRO A 26 -2.35 -3.69 21.38
CA PRO A 26 -3.09 -2.73 20.57
C PRO A 26 -3.19 -3.24 19.12
N PRO A 27 -4.21 -2.82 18.35
CA PRO A 27 -4.39 -3.26 16.97
C PRO A 27 -3.07 -3.11 16.21
N GLN A 28 -2.59 -4.22 15.68
CA GLN A 28 -1.33 -4.33 14.97
C GLN A 28 -1.38 -3.39 13.75
N THR A 29 -0.82 -2.19 13.88
CA THR A 29 -0.53 -1.33 12.74
C THR A 29 0.54 -2.03 11.93
N SER A 30 0.11 -2.76 10.90
CA SER A 30 0.96 -3.39 9.90
C SER A 30 2.01 -2.38 9.45
N ALA A 31 3.29 -2.70 9.62
CA ALA A 31 4.43 -1.84 9.34
C ALA A 31 4.32 -1.26 7.91
N ASN A 32 3.87 -0.01 7.82
CA ASN A 32 3.63 0.64 6.56
C ASN A 32 4.96 1.04 5.93
N ASN A 33 5.08 0.76 4.64
CA ASN A 33 6.14 1.21 3.75
C ASN A 33 6.03 2.74 3.61
N HIS A 34 6.48 3.47 4.63
CA HIS A 34 6.28 4.91 4.76
C HIS A 34 7.24 5.63 3.82
N ASN A 35 6.76 6.05 2.65
CA ASN A 35 7.51 6.95 1.80
C ASN A 35 7.56 8.33 2.51
N PRO A 36 8.74 8.85 2.88
CA PRO A 36 8.88 10.08 3.69
C PRO A 36 8.28 11.32 3.02
N ILE A 37 8.01 11.26 1.71
CA ILE A 37 7.36 12.34 0.93
C ILE A 37 5.91 12.58 1.39
N TYR A 38 5.31 11.68 2.16
CA TYR A 38 3.90 11.74 2.57
C TYR A 38 3.69 11.88 4.08
N ASN A 39 4.73 12.25 4.84
CA ASN A 39 4.63 12.44 6.29
C ASN A 39 3.61 13.52 6.68
N ASP A 40 3.44 14.53 5.82
CA ASP A 40 2.50 15.64 6.04
C ASP A 40 1.19 15.46 5.25
N CYS A 41 0.89 14.26 4.78
CA CYS A 41 -0.35 13.98 4.06
C CYS A 41 -1.54 14.01 5.05
N PRO A 42 -2.46 14.98 4.97
CA PRO A 42 -3.63 15.00 5.83
C PRO A 42 -4.51 13.78 5.52
N PRO A 43 -5.03 13.09 6.55
CA PRO A 43 -5.98 12.00 6.34
C PRO A 43 -7.22 12.48 5.60
N GLN A 44 -7.68 11.70 4.62
CA GLN A 44 -8.92 11.94 3.89
C GLN A 44 -9.80 10.70 3.87
N LEU A 45 -11.12 10.92 3.78
CA LEU A 45 -12.09 9.84 3.68
C LEU A 45 -11.95 9.15 2.30
N CYS A 46 -11.87 7.83 2.32
CA CYS A 46 -11.94 7.01 1.12
C CYS A 46 -13.39 6.97 0.62
N LEU A 47 -13.70 7.66 -0.47
CA LEU A 47 -15.03 7.65 -1.10
C LEU A 47 -15.12 6.62 -2.23
N TYR A 48 -14.35 5.54 -2.11
CA TYR A 48 -14.38 4.45 -3.08
C TYR A 48 -15.65 3.62 -2.88
N ASP A 49 -16.38 3.37 -3.97
CA ASP A 49 -17.60 2.56 -4.00
C ASP A 49 -17.28 1.08 -3.77
N LEU A 50 -17.95 0.50 -2.78
CA LEU A 50 -17.87 -0.91 -2.39
C LEU A 50 -18.82 -1.80 -3.19
N GLY A 51 -19.72 -1.20 -3.97
CA GLY A 51 -20.90 -1.85 -4.50
C GLY A 51 -22.14 -1.47 -3.70
N ASP A 52 -23.28 -1.49 -4.41
CA ASP A 52 -24.60 -1.19 -3.86
C ASP A 52 -24.74 0.23 -3.28
N GLY A 53 -23.90 1.17 -3.72
CA GLY A 53 -23.92 2.57 -3.27
C GLY A 53 -23.28 2.81 -1.90
N ASN A 54 -22.52 1.84 -1.38
CA ASN A 54 -21.81 1.99 -0.11
C ASN A 54 -20.40 2.54 -0.36
N GLU A 55 -20.04 3.62 0.33
CA GLU A 55 -18.69 4.20 0.31
C GLU A 55 -17.82 3.67 1.44
N CYS A 56 -16.49 3.68 1.25
CA CYS A 56 -15.57 3.07 2.21
C CYS A 56 -15.49 3.84 3.53
N LEU A 57 -15.42 5.17 3.44
CA LEU A 57 -15.36 6.11 4.57
C LEU A 57 -14.16 5.90 5.53
N ASP A 58 -13.23 5.00 5.23
CA ASP A 58 -12.00 4.85 6.00
C ASP A 58 -11.09 6.07 5.78
N LEU A 59 -10.46 6.54 6.86
CA LEU A 59 -9.43 7.57 6.76
C LEU A 59 -8.14 6.99 6.20
N ILE A 60 -7.72 7.49 5.05
CA ILE A 60 -6.50 7.09 4.37
C ILE A 60 -5.56 8.28 4.14
N THR A 61 -4.27 7.99 4.08
CA THR A 61 -3.22 8.93 3.67
C THR A 61 -2.51 8.37 2.44
N CYS A 62 -1.65 9.17 1.81
CA CYS A 62 -0.81 8.69 0.69
C CYS A 62 0.09 7.50 1.06
N GLY A 63 0.46 7.38 2.35
CA GLY A 63 1.24 6.28 2.89
C GLY A 63 0.42 5.02 3.17
N THR A 64 -0.82 5.15 3.67
CA THR A 64 -1.68 4.00 3.99
C THR A 64 -2.50 3.51 2.80
N ALA A 65 -2.74 4.36 1.80
CA ALA A 65 -3.55 4.04 0.63
C ALA A 65 -3.10 2.75 -0.11
N PRO A 66 -1.80 2.49 -0.38
CA PRO A 66 -1.39 1.24 -1.04
C PRO A 66 -1.84 -0.01 -0.27
N GLY A 67 -1.70 0.00 1.06
CA GLY A 67 -2.17 -1.09 1.92
C GLY A 67 -3.68 -1.23 1.84
N HIS A 68 -4.40 -0.11 1.99
CA HIS A 68 -5.86 -0.05 1.93
C HIS A 68 -6.42 -0.65 0.63
N PHE A 69 -5.93 -0.21 -0.53
CA PHE A 69 -6.42 -0.71 -1.83
C PHE A 69 -5.96 -2.15 -2.15
N SER A 70 -4.82 -2.59 -1.60
CA SER A 70 -4.34 -3.95 -1.81
C SER A 70 -5.16 -5.01 -1.07
N ALA A 71 -5.72 -4.67 0.10
CA ALA A 71 -6.46 -5.59 0.96
C ALA A 71 -7.96 -5.63 0.63
N VAL A 72 -8.55 -4.48 0.30
CA VAL A 72 -10.02 -4.33 0.37
C VAL A 72 -10.68 -4.29 -1.03
N ARG A 73 -9.93 -4.09 -2.13
CA ARG A 73 -10.51 -3.55 -3.38
C ARG A 73 -10.17 -4.27 -4.70
N GLY A 74 -9.78 -5.54 -4.68
CA GLY A 74 -9.69 -6.35 -5.92
C GLY A 74 -8.52 -6.03 -6.87
N VAL A 75 -7.64 -5.08 -6.53
CA VAL A 75 -6.41 -4.78 -7.32
C VAL A 75 -5.31 -5.86 -7.13
N LYS A 76 -5.56 -6.82 -6.25
CA LYS A 76 -4.68 -7.96 -5.99
C LYS A 76 -4.94 -9.07 -7.03
N GLY A 77 -3.90 -9.41 -7.80
CA GLY A 77 -3.95 -10.48 -8.81
C GLY A 77 -4.19 -10.02 -10.26
N MET A 78 -4.50 -8.74 -10.49
CA MET A 78 -4.65 -8.21 -11.85
C MET A 78 -3.30 -8.04 -12.56
N ALA A 79 -3.25 -8.27 -13.87
CA ALA A 79 -2.05 -8.05 -14.66
C ALA A 79 -1.63 -6.56 -14.63
N ARG A 80 -0.32 -6.28 -14.76
CA ARG A 80 0.25 -4.92 -14.64
C ARG A 80 -0.41 -3.89 -15.58
N ASN A 81 -0.83 -4.32 -16.76
CA ASN A 81 -1.34 -3.46 -17.83
C ASN A 81 -2.86 -3.50 -17.98
N VAL A 82 -3.58 -4.22 -17.10
CA VAL A 82 -5.05 -4.21 -17.08
C VAL A 82 -5.54 -2.80 -16.75
N GLU A 83 -6.55 -2.37 -17.47
CA GLU A 83 -7.30 -1.16 -17.19
C GLU A 83 -8.32 -1.44 -16.08
N ILE A 84 -8.38 -0.53 -15.12
CA ILE A 84 -9.26 -0.57 -13.97
C ILE A 84 -10.07 0.72 -13.99
N THR A 85 -11.38 0.61 -13.84
CA THR A 85 -12.25 1.76 -13.62
C THR A 85 -12.08 2.23 -12.17
N CYS A 86 -11.75 3.50 -11.98
CA CYS A 86 -11.70 4.09 -10.65
C CYS A 86 -13.13 4.20 -10.09
N GLY A 87 -13.42 3.44 -9.03
CA GLY A 87 -14.69 3.47 -8.30
C GLY A 87 -14.79 4.58 -7.25
N TRP A 88 -13.87 5.54 -7.23
CA TRP A 88 -14.02 6.71 -6.37
C TRP A 88 -15.24 7.53 -6.82
N GLN A 89 -16.01 8.06 -5.86
CA GLN A 89 -17.18 8.91 -6.11
C GLN A 89 -16.87 9.97 -7.18
N ASP A 90 -17.74 10.04 -8.19
CA ASP A 90 -17.67 10.95 -9.34
C ASP A 90 -16.38 10.89 -10.17
N CYS A 91 -15.58 9.82 -10.07
CA CYS A 91 -14.34 9.70 -10.83
C CYS A 91 -14.51 8.95 -12.16
N GLY A 92 -14.90 7.67 -12.12
CA GLY A 92 -15.12 6.83 -13.29
C GLY A 92 -13.93 6.67 -14.25
N SER A 93 -12.74 7.15 -13.90
CA SER A 93 -11.59 7.21 -14.81
C SER A 93 -11.02 5.82 -15.07
N LEU A 94 -10.74 5.50 -16.34
CA LEU A 94 -10.02 4.29 -16.73
C LEU A 94 -8.51 4.49 -16.54
N VAL A 95 -7.91 3.68 -15.67
CA VAL A 95 -6.47 3.76 -15.37
C VAL A 95 -5.82 2.38 -15.40
N LYS A 96 -4.60 2.31 -15.92
CA LYS A 96 -3.82 1.06 -15.85
C LYS A 96 -3.52 0.74 -14.38
N ARG A 97 -3.55 -0.55 -14.02
CA ARG A 97 -3.26 -1.03 -12.64
C ARG A 97 -2.00 -0.41 -12.03
N HIS A 98 -0.90 -0.37 -12.77
CA HIS A 98 0.36 0.21 -12.27
C HIS A 98 0.31 1.74 -12.06
N ASN A 99 -0.64 2.43 -12.69
CA ASN A 99 -0.87 3.86 -12.52
C ASN A 99 -1.98 4.17 -11.51
N PHE A 100 -2.76 3.17 -11.08
CA PHE A 100 -3.90 3.35 -10.18
C PHE A 100 -3.53 4.09 -8.88
N MET A 101 -2.48 3.64 -8.19
CA MET A 101 -2.06 4.32 -6.95
C MET A 101 -1.59 5.76 -7.17
N ARG A 102 -1.01 6.03 -8.34
CA ARG A 102 -0.64 7.41 -8.70
C ARG A 102 -1.88 8.25 -8.90
N HIS A 103 -2.85 7.74 -9.66
CA HIS A 103 -4.14 8.38 -9.87
C HIS A 103 -4.83 8.72 -8.55
N VAL A 104 -4.91 7.77 -7.60
CA VAL A 104 -5.50 8.02 -6.28
C VAL A 104 -4.82 9.17 -5.55
N ARG A 105 -3.48 9.19 -5.52
CA ARG A 105 -2.75 10.26 -4.80
C ARG A 105 -2.93 11.62 -5.44
N GLU A 106 -2.86 11.69 -6.77
CA GLU A 106 -2.89 12.95 -7.51
C GLU A 106 -4.30 13.54 -7.60
N ILE A 107 -5.32 12.70 -7.79
CA ILE A 107 -6.69 13.14 -8.05
C ILE A 107 -7.53 13.19 -6.77
N HIS A 108 -7.38 12.20 -5.88
CA HIS A 108 -8.25 12.07 -4.72
C HIS A 108 -7.62 12.56 -3.43
N LEU A 109 -6.31 12.34 -3.26
CA LEU A 109 -5.59 12.78 -2.07
C LEU A 109 -4.92 14.16 -2.20
N GLY A 110 -5.10 14.84 -3.34
CA GLY A 110 -4.57 16.18 -3.57
C GLY A 110 -3.04 16.29 -3.64
N HIS A 111 -2.32 15.16 -3.68
CA HIS A 111 -0.86 15.12 -3.76
C HIS A 111 -0.41 14.91 -5.21
N GLY A 112 -0.79 15.85 -6.07
CA GLY A 112 -0.24 16.00 -7.41
C GLY A 112 1.29 16.13 -7.35
N ARG A 113 2.01 15.54 -8.31
CA ARG A 113 3.39 16.01 -8.57
C ARG A 113 3.27 17.52 -8.77
N ARG A 114 4.11 18.29 -8.07
CA ARG A 114 4.29 19.72 -8.32
C ARG A 114 4.54 19.89 -9.83
N ALA A 115 3.50 20.19 -10.60
CA ALA A 115 3.68 20.83 -11.87
C ALA A 115 4.25 22.19 -11.50
N ASN A 116 5.46 22.46 -12.00
CA ASN A 116 6.14 23.73 -11.87
C ASN A 116 5.12 24.87 -12.05
N GLN A 117 4.74 25.54 -10.97
CA GLN A 117 3.91 26.73 -11.04
C GLN A 117 4.85 27.83 -11.52
N ASN A 118 4.84 28.04 -12.84
CA ASN A 118 5.48 29.17 -13.49
C ASN A 118 4.71 30.46 -13.18
#